data_AF-A0A355BUH7-F1
#
_entry.id   AF-A0A355BUH7-F1
#
_cell.length_a   1.000
_cell.length_b   1.000
_cell.length_c   1.000
_cell.angle_alpha   90.00
_cell.angle_beta   90.00
_cell.angle_gamma   90.00
#
_symmetry.space_group_name_H-M   'P 1'
#
loop_
_entity.id
_entity.type
_entity.pdbx_description
1 polymer ?
#
loop_
_entity_poly.entity_id
_entity_poly.type
_entity_poly.pdbx_seq_one_letter_code
_entity_poly.pdbx_strand_id
1 'polypeptide(L)'
;MKKSLFLSILMLVAGFATAQKKGEQKEKRESDKFRVENTKIIPKMDRLAIAQLVVHYKLTTTAKAVTQERSSMKIAGARVTAYLEFTDGDLTQENCQEISDYFYSYFQKKLKAGGIDTVGWNTVTAHEFYQKVSDDEEPEEKKEKGGNEWMTANANNGKKLRNGMAGFAGNKGKRVVTFSEDTKAIIGFFELTLDFADVMVNLDIKTRERKDIGGGWYYPEVTTTKYTWAINPEMRIGNPDNAAPLLSGTKGWPENIMMWNDIASTTPYHDVMSEDMSKARSGLAKQFAFRKELTPVMIQTTRAKYIVAAKKACEVYADAFVEMCQRNRKK
;
A
#
# COMPACT_ATOMS: atom_id res chain seq x y z
N MET A 1 58.49 -9.73 47.46
CA MET A 1 58.11 -8.30 47.53
C MET A 1 58.65 -7.55 46.33
N LYS A 2 57.77 -7.19 45.38
CA LYS A 2 57.88 -6.03 44.47
C LYS A 2 56.44 -5.68 44.04
N LYS A 3 56.10 -4.39 44.16
CA LYS A 3 54.78 -3.78 43.96
C LYS A 3 54.46 -3.63 42.47
N SER A 4 53.19 -3.80 42.07
CA SER A 4 52.44 -2.97 41.08
C SER A 4 51.01 -3.55 41.00
N LEU A 5 50.00 -2.99 41.66
CA LEU A 5 49.16 -1.84 41.28
C LEU A 5 48.41 -2.02 39.93
N PHE A 6 47.08 -2.23 40.07
CA PHE A 6 45.93 -1.76 39.26
C PHE A 6 46.17 -1.32 37.80
N LEU A 7 45.31 -1.78 36.88
CA LEU A 7 44.14 -1.00 36.42
C LEU A 7 43.32 -1.79 35.38
N SER A 8 42.05 -2.03 35.69
CA SER A 8 41.03 -2.48 34.74
C SER A 8 40.69 -1.33 33.78
N ILE A 9 40.82 -1.53 32.46
CA ILE A 9 40.31 -0.60 31.47
C ILE A 9 39.10 -1.23 30.79
N LEU A 10 37.93 -0.88 31.31
CA LEU A 10 36.65 -0.98 30.63
C LEU A 10 36.58 0.21 29.66
N MET A 11 36.85 0.00 28.37
CA MET A 11 36.59 1.06 27.37
C MET A 11 35.13 1.04 26.97
N LEU A 12 34.38 1.97 27.56
CA LEU A 12 33.27 2.65 26.92
C LEU A 12 33.75 3.20 25.56
N VAL A 13 33.07 2.83 24.48
CA VAL A 13 33.01 3.67 23.28
C VAL A 13 31.56 4.12 23.13
N ALA A 14 31.22 5.15 23.90
CA ALA A 14 30.08 6.01 23.66
C ALA A 14 30.56 7.22 22.85
N GLY A 15 29.85 7.56 21.78
CA GLY A 15 29.89 8.90 21.19
C GLY A 15 30.10 8.92 19.68
N PHE A 16 29.00 8.77 18.93
CA PHE A 16 28.48 9.82 18.04
C PHE A 16 26.98 9.56 17.82
N ALA A 17 26.22 9.63 18.90
CA ALA A 17 24.79 9.88 18.81
C ALA A 17 24.63 11.40 18.66
N THR A 18 24.30 11.85 17.45
CA THR A 18 23.80 13.21 17.25
C THR A 18 22.53 13.35 18.08
N ALA A 19 22.56 14.29 19.02
CA ALA A 19 21.46 14.63 19.88
C ALA A 19 20.30 15.23 19.07
N GLN A 20 19.41 14.39 18.55
CA GLN A 20 18.01 14.78 18.37
C GLN A 20 17.34 14.64 19.73
N LYS A 21 16.76 15.74 20.21
CA LYS A 21 15.88 15.77 21.39
C LYS A 21 14.94 14.57 21.34
N LYS A 22 15.09 13.64 22.30
CA LYS A 22 14.08 12.65 22.67
C LYS A 22 12.86 13.41 23.19
N GLY A 23 12.03 13.92 22.29
CA GLY A 23 10.60 13.80 22.51
C GLY A 23 10.30 12.30 22.48
N GLU A 24 9.52 11.81 23.42
CA GLU A 24 8.94 10.46 23.33
C GLU A 24 8.44 10.27 21.90
N GLN A 25 9.09 9.39 21.16
CA GLN A 25 8.65 9.04 19.82
C GLN A 25 7.39 8.21 20.04
N LYS A 26 6.25 8.89 20.22
CA LYS A 26 4.94 8.26 20.29
C LYS A 26 4.89 7.30 19.13
N GLU A 27 4.70 6.03 19.43
CA GLU A 27 4.47 4.99 18.45
C GLU A 27 3.37 5.52 17.51
N LYS A 28 3.72 5.71 16.23
CA LYS A 28 2.79 6.29 15.26
C LYS A 28 1.64 5.33 15.11
N ARG A 29 0.40 5.80 15.33
CA ARG A 29 -0.78 4.95 15.20
C ARG A 29 -1.00 4.63 13.73
N GLU A 30 -1.60 3.48 13.43
CA GLU A 30 -1.99 3.14 12.06
C GLU A 30 -2.92 4.22 11.47
N SER A 31 -3.76 4.84 12.30
CA SER A 31 -4.64 5.95 11.90
C SER A 31 -3.91 7.24 11.53
N ASP A 32 -2.63 7.41 11.88
CA ASP A 32 -1.78 8.56 11.47
C ASP A 32 -1.23 8.40 10.05
N LYS A 33 -1.41 7.22 9.43
CA LYS A 33 -1.00 6.96 8.05
C LYS A 33 -1.94 7.57 7.03
N PHE A 34 -3.13 8.03 7.43
CA PHE A 34 -4.04 8.76 6.56
C PHE A 34 -3.70 10.25 6.48
N ARG A 35 -3.74 10.80 5.27
CA ARG A 35 -3.61 12.24 5.02
C ARG A 35 -5.00 12.87 5.01
N VAL A 36 -5.33 13.55 6.10
CA VAL A 36 -6.65 14.19 6.30
C VAL A 36 -6.56 15.67 6.64
N GLU A 37 -5.41 16.29 6.45
CA GLU A 37 -5.27 17.73 6.58
C GLU A 37 -6.22 18.45 5.63
N ASN A 38 -7.09 19.31 6.17
CA ASN A 38 -8.07 20.13 5.45
C ASN A 38 -9.30 19.40 4.87
N THR A 39 -9.57 18.16 5.29
CA THR A 39 -10.85 17.51 4.95
C THR A 39 -12.03 18.33 5.46
N LYS A 40 -13.03 18.56 4.59
CA LYS A 40 -14.31 19.22 4.93
C LYS A 40 -15.43 18.21 5.09
N ILE A 41 -15.26 16.99 4.55
CA ILE A 41 -16.24 15.90 4.63
C ILE A 41 -16.16 15.18 5.98
N ILE A 42 -14.98 14.67 6.36
CA ILE A 42 -14.81 13.87 7.59
C ILE A 42 -15.34 14.59 8.85
N PRO A 43 -15.14 15.91 9.05
CA PRO A 43 -15.57 16.59 10.26
C PRO A 43 -17.08 16.57 10.49
N LYS A 44 -17.86 16.33 9.44
CA LYS A 44 -19.33 16.33 9.42
C LYS A 44 -19.91 14.95 9.08
N MET A 45 -19.08 13.92 9.06
CA MET A 45 -19.48 12.58 8.60
C MET A 45 -20.15 11.81 9.74
N ASP A 46 -21.46 11.99 9.88
CA ASP A 46 -22.26 11.26 10.86
C ASP A 46 -22.86 9.97 10.30
N ARG A 47 -22.96 9.88 8.97
CA ARG A 47 -23.47 8.71 8.26
C ARG A 47 -22.66 8.46 6.99
N LEU A 48 -22.33 7.20 6.72
CA LEU A 48 -21.57 6.77 5.54
C LEU A 48 -22.29 5.64 4.79
N ALA A 49 -22.48 5.82 3.49
CA ALA A 49 -22.87 4.77 2.55
C ALA A 49 -21.63 4.26 1.82
N ILE A 50 -21.23 3.01 2.06
CA ILE A 50 -20.15 2.38 1.28
C ILE A 50 -20.77 1.88 -0.03
N ALA A 51 -20.62 2.68 -1.10
CA ALA A 51 -21.20 2.40 -2.41
C ALA A 51 -20.32 1.47 -3.27
N GLN A 52 -19.02 1.46 -2.99
CA GLN A 52 -18.03 0.60 -3.64
C GLN A 52 -16.96 0.23 -2.62
N LEU A 53 -16.57 -1.05 -2.58
CA LEU A 53 -15.42 -1.52 -1.82
C LEU A 53 -14.68 -2.56 -2.65
N VAL A 54 -13.69 -2.09 -3.40
CA VAL A 54 -12.86 -2.90 -4.29
C VAL A 54 -11.51 -3.15 -3.61
N VAL A 55 -11.08 -4.41 -3.61
CA VAL A 55 -9.77 -4.82 -3.12
C VAL A 55 -9.00 -5.51 -4.24
N HIS A 56 -7.79 -5.03 -4.50
CA HIS A 56 -6.80 -5.67 -5.36
C HIS A 56 -5.88 -6.54 -4.52
N TYR A 57 -5.99 -7.86 -4.66
CA TYR A 57 -5.19 -8.85 -3.94
C TYR A 57 -3.96 -9.18 -4.76
N LYS A 58 -2.80 -8.63 -4.38
CA LYS A 58 -1.56 -8.90 -5.10
C LYS A 58 -1.14 -10.35 -4.93
N LEU A 59 -0.78 -10.96 -6.05
CA LEU A 59 -0.15 -12.27 -6.18
C LEU A 59 1.35 -12.14 -6.50
N THR A 60 1.72 -11.05 -7.16
CA THR A 60 3.12 -10.65 -7.38
C THR A 60 3.26 -9.18 -7.05
N THR A 61 4.29 -8.84 -6.27
CA THR A 61 4.65 -7.46 -5.96
C THR A 61 6.06 -7.14 -6.41
N THR A 62 6.24 -6.01 -7.09
CA THR A 62 7.52 -5.59 -7.64
C THR A 62 7.83 -4.15 -7.23
N ALA A 63 9.00 -3.95 -6.63
CA ALA A 63 9.57 -2.63 -6.39
C ALA A 63 10.70 -2.33 -7.39
N LYS A 64 10.80 -1.07 -7.80
CA LYS A 64 11.82 -0.57 -8.73
C LYS A 64 12.38 0.74 -8.21
N ALA A 65 13.70 0.90 -8.30
CA ALA A 65 14.38 2.17 -8.06
C ALA A 65 15.18 2.56 -9.31
N VAL A 66 15.04 3.81 -9.73
CA VAL A 66 15.87 4.42 -10.78
C VAL A 66 16.48 5.68 -10.20
N THR A 67 17.80 5.77 -10.23
CA THR A 67 18.52 6.93 -9.75
C THR A 67 19.34 7.48 -10.91
N GLN A 68 19.30 8.80 -11.07
CA GLN A 68 20.18 9.53 -11.96
C GLN A 68 21.08 10.44 -11.13
N GLU A 69 22.38 10.33 -11.32
CA GLU A 69 23.33 11.25 -10.70
C GLU A 69 23.36 12.56 -11.49
N ARG A 70 23.17 13.69 -10.80
CA ARG A 70 23.06 15.01 -11.44
C ARG A 70 24.35 15.50 -12.12
N SER A 71 25.53 15.19 -11.56
CA SER A 71 26.81 15.66 -12.08
C SER A 71 27.26 14.92 -13.34
N SER A 72 27.09 13.59 -13.36
CA SER A 72 27.55 12.72 -14.44
C SER A 72 26.44 12.34 -15.43
N MET A 73 25.18 12.70 -15.13
CA MET A 73 23.97 12.26 -15.83
C MET A 73 23.79 10.75 -15.90
N LYS A 74 24.61 9.95 -15.20
CA LYS A 74 24.57 8.50 -15.22
C LYS A 74 23.32 7.98 -14.53
N ILE A 75 22.69 7.00 -15.16
CA ILE A 75 21.47 6.35 -14.69
C ILE A 75 21.81 4.91 -14.29
N ALA A 76 21.28 4.47 -13.16
CA ALA A 76 21.20 3.05 -12.85
C ALA A 76 19.81 2.73 -12.32
N GLY A 77 19.50 1.44 -12.37
CA GLY A 77 18.24 0.92 -11.91
C GLY A 77 18.41 -0.35 -11.10
N ALA A 78 17.49 -0.57 -10.15
CA ALA A 78 17.34 -1.78 -9.37
C ALA A 78 15.89 -2.28 -9.42
N ARG A 79 15.69 -3.60 -9.47
CA ARG A 79 14.37 -4.24 -9.41
C ARG A 79 14.38 -5.41 -8.42
N VAL A 80 13.31 -5.51 -7.63
CA VAL A 80 13.05 -6.60 -6.67
C VAL A 80 11.61 -7.06 -6.85
N THR A 81 11.40 -8.37 -6.89
CA THR A 81 10.09 -8.98 -7.12
C THR A 81 9.88 -10.10 -6.10
N ALA A 82 8.69 -10.13 -5.49
CA ALA A 82 8.20 -11.25 -4.71
C ALA A 82 6.90 -11.78 -5.32
N TYR A 83 6.65 -13.08 -5.19
CA TYR A 83 5.38 -13.70 -5.60
C TYR A 83 4.89 -14.72 -4.57
N LEU A 84 3.57 -14.91 -4.50
CA LEU A 84 2.93 -15.89 -3.63
C LEU A 84 2.86 -17.26 -4.30
N GLU A 85 3.12 -18.31 -3.51
CA GLU A 85 2.81 -19.68 -3.89
C GLU A 85 1.99 -20.36 -2.79
N PHE A 86 0.94 -21.07 -3.20
CA PHE A 86 0.05 -21.80 -2.29
C PHE A 86 0.33 -23.30 -2.36
N THR A 87 0.57 -23.91 -1.22
CA THR A 87 0.90 -25.34 -1.11
C THR A 87 -0.33 -26.26 -1.17
N ASP A 88 -1.53 -25.71 -1.00
CA ASP A 88 -2.82 -26.40 -0.91
C ASP A 88 -3.80 -26.00 -2.03
N GLY A 89 -3.26 -25.48 -3.14
CA GLY A 89 -3.99 -25.03 -4.34
C GLY A 89 -4.10 -23.50 -4.45
N ASP A 90 -4.27 -23.01 -5.68
CA ASP A 90 -4.27 -21.57 -5.97
C ASP A 90 -5.40 -20.80 -5.27
N LEU A 91 -5.12 -19.54 -4.95
CA LEU A 91 -6.13 -18.57 -4.51
C LEU A 91 -7.18 -18.39 -5.60
N THR A 92 -8.45 -18.49 -5.22
CA THR A 92 -9.59 -18.40 -6.15
C THR A 92 -10.31 -17.07 -6.03
N GLN A 93 -11.15 -16.75 -7.02
CA GLN A 93 -11.98 -15.55 -6.98
C GLN A 93 -12.98 -15.62 -5.82
N GLU A 94 -13.49 -16.81 -5.50
CA GLU A 94 -14.36 -17.05 -4.35
C GLU A 94 -13.66 -16.71 -3.03
N ASN A 95 -12.37 -17.03 -2.89
CA ASN A 95 -11.60 -16.65 -1.71
C ASN A 95 -11.45 -15.12 -1.60
N CYS A 96 -11.16 -14.44 -2.70
CA CYS A 96 -11.07 -12.98 -2.74
C CYS A 96 -12.43 -12.33 -2.41
N GLN A 97 -13.52 -12.89 -2.92
CA GLN A 97 -14.88 -12.43 -2.64
C GLN A 97 -15.24 -12.62 -1.16
N GLU A 98 -14.93 -13.78 -0.58
CA GLU A 98 -15.14 -14.06 0.85
C GLU A 98 -14.43 -13.03 1.74
N ILE A 99 -13.17 -12.69 1.43
CA ILE A 99 -12.41 -11.68 2.18
C ILE A 99 -13.04 -10.29 2.01
N SER A 100 -13.46 -9.91 0.79
CA SER A 100 -14.08 -8.61 0.52
C SER A 100 -15.43 -8.44 1.22
N ASP A 101 -16.27 -9.48 1.23
CA ASP A 101 -17.59 -9.47 1.90
C ASP A 101 -17.43 -9.40 3.43
N TYR A 102 -16.46 -10.16 3.95
CA TYR A 102 -16.05 -10.06 5.35
C TYR A 102 -15.63 -8.64 5.71
N PHE A 103 -14.74 -8.05 4.89
CA PHE A 103 -14.21 -6.71 5.13
C PHE A 103 -15.34 -5.67 5.11
N TYR A 104 -16.23 -5.70 4.12
CA TYR A 104 -17.38 -4.78 4.07
C TYR A 104 -18.25 -4.86 5.32
N SER A 105 -18.56 -6.09 5.76
CA SER A 105 -19.37 -6.34 6.95
C SER A 105 -18.67 -5.84 8.23
N TYR A 106 -17.38 -6.14 8.37
CA TYR A 106 -16.57 -5.68 9.50
C TYR A 106 -16.44 -4.15 9.52
N PHE A 107 -16.21 -3.54 8.37
CA PHE A 107 -16.03 -2.10 8.24
C PHE A 107 -17.31 -1.35 8.63
N GLN A 108 -18.48 -1.81 8.18
CA GLN A 108 -19.76 -1.27 8.64
C GLN A 108 -19.96 -1.40 10.15
N LYS A 109 -19.64 -2.57 10.72
CA LYS A 109 -19.72 -2.78 12.17
C LYS A 109 -18.81 -1.80 12.91
N LYS A 110 -17.60 -1.57 12.42
CA LYS A 110 -16.64 -0.65 13.05
C LYS A 110 -17.02 0.82 12.88
N LEU A 111 -17.56 1.23 11.73
CA LEU A 111 -18.12 2.57 11.55
C LEU A 111 -19.22 2.85 12.58
N LYS A 112 -20.17 1.93 12.76
CA LYS A 112 -21.25 2.06 13.76
C LYS A 112 -20.71 2.14 15.18
N ALA A 113 -19.79 1.23 15.55
CA ALA A 113 -19.13 1.26 16.85
C ALA A 113 -18.36 2.58 17.06
N GLY A 114 -17.87 3.18 15.98
CA GLY A 114 -17.22 4.49 15.96
C GLY A 114 -18.17 5.69 16.01
N GLY A 115 -19.48 5.47 16.05
CA GLY A 115 -20.52 6.50 16.05
C GLY A 115 -20.81 7.10 14.67
N ILE A 116 -20.46 6.40 13.59
CA ILE A 116 -20.81 6.77 12.20
C ILE A 116 -21.89 5.77 11.75
N ASP A 117 -23.11 6.24 11.54
CA ASP A 117 -24.18 5.37 11.05
C ASP A 117 -23.89 4.90 9.62
N THR A 118 -24.50 3.79 9.20
CA THR A 118 -24.30 3.23 7.86
C THR A 118 -25.60 3.11 7.08
N VAL A 119 -25.45 3.07 5.76
CA VAL A 119 -26.55 2.74 4.84
C VAL A 119 -26.40 1.27 4.46
N GLY A 120 -27.49 0.50 4.60
CA GLY A 120 -27.50 -0.92 4.26
C GLY A 120 -27.34 -1.16 2.76
N TRP A 121 -26.72 -2.29 2.40
CA TRP A 121 -26.39 -2.61 1.01
C TRP A 121 -27.62 -2.59 0.07
N ASN A 122 -28.76 -3.14 0.51
CA ASN A 122 -29.99 -3.13 -0.30
C ASN A 122 -30.47 -1.71 -0.63
N THR A 123 -30.27 -0.74 0.27
CA THR A 123 -30.61 0.67 0.01
C THR A 123 -29.61 1.28 -0.98
N VAL A 124 -28.33 0.93 -0.88
CA VAL A 124 -27.30 1.38 -1.82
C VAL A 124 -27.62 0.89 -3.23
N THR A 125 -27.89 -0.41 -3.39
CA THR A 125 -28.11 -1.02 -4.70
C THR A 125 -29.45 -0.62 -5.30
N ALA A 126 -30.49 -0.39 -4.51
CA ALA A 126 -31.79 0.08 -5.02
C ALA A 126 -31.75 1.53 -5.55
N HIS A 127 -30.73 2.31 -5.18
CA HIS A 127 -30.67 3.72 -5.56
C HIS A 127 -30.35 3.92 -7.05
N GLU A 128 -30.98 4.91 -7.68
CA GLU A 128 -30.85 5.19 -9.12
C GLU A 128 -29.39 5.39 -9.56
N PHE A 129 -28.60 6.09 -8.74
CA PHE A 129 -27.17 6.26 -9.00
C PHE A 129 -26.47 4.92 -9.24
N TYR A 130 -26.70 3.92 -8.37
CA TYR A 130 -26.05 2.61 -8.46
C TYR A 130 -26.52 1.85 -9.69
N GLN A 131 -27.83 1.89 -9.98
CA GLN A 131 -28.45 1.19 -11.11
C GLN A 131 -28.03 1.75 -12.47
N LYS A 132 -27.81 3.07 -12.58
CA LYS A 132 -27.54 3.76 -13.85
C LYS A 132 -26.07 4.02 -14.16
N VAL A 133 -25.13 3.47 -13.38
CA VAL A 133 -23.74 3.38 -13.86
C VAL A 133 -23.66 2.21 -14.83
N SER A 134 -23.39 2.51 -16.11
CA SER A 134 -23.16 1.50 -17.14
C SER A 134 -21.94 0.66 -16.77
N ASP A 135 -22.09 -0.65 -16.93
CA ASP A 135 -21.03 -1.65 -16.78
C ASP A 135 -20.11 -1.56 -17.99
N ASP A 136 -19.27 -0.52 -18.07
CA ASP A 136 -18.43 -0.32 -19.26
C ASP A 136 -17.11 -1.10 -19.24
N GLU A 137 -16.80 -1.85 -18.17
CA GLU A 137 -15.73 -2.84 -18.19
C GLU A 137 -16.09 -4.01 -17.26
N GLU A 138 -16.20 -5.22 -17.81
CA GLU A 138 -16.14 -6.42 -16.96
C GLU A 138 -14.78 -6.42 -16.24
N PRO A 139 -14.74 -6.56 -14.92
CA PRO A 139 -13.49 -6.62 -14.21
C PRO A 139 -12.73 -7.88 -14.66
N GLU A 140 -11.62 -7.72 -15.38
CA GLU A 140 -10.70 -8.84 -15.60
C GLU A 140 -10.35 -9.44 -14.23
N GLU A 141 -10.61 -10.74 -14.08
CA GLU A 141 -10.41 -11.47 -12.83
C GLU A 141 -8.97 -11.37 -12.32
N LYS A 142 -8.03 -11.30 -13.27
CA LYS A 142 -6.60 -11.23 -13.04
C LYS A 142 -5.98 -10.15 -13.91
N LYS A 143 -5.23 -9.23 -13.28
CA LYS A 143 -4.54 -8.13 -13.98
C LYS A 143 -3.05 -8.18 -13.73
N GLU A 144 -2.28 -7.92 -14.78
CA GLU A 144 -0.83 -7.75 -14.69
C GLU A 144 -0.44 -6.34 -15.17
N LYS A 145 0.28 -5.58 -14.35
CA LYS A 145 0.82 -4.27 -14.75
C LYS A 145 2.11 -3.98 -14.03
N GLY A 146 3.11 -3.53 -14.79
CA GLY A 146 4.37 -3.06 -14.22
C GLY A 146 5.18 -4.16 -13.51
N GLY A 147 4.84 -5.44 -13.69
CA GLY A 147 5.43 -6.56 -12.96
C GLY A 147 4.73 -6.87 -11.63
N ASN A 148 3.61 -6.21 -11.33
CA ASN A 148 2.68 -6.65 -10.31
C ASN A 148 1.57 -7.48 -10.98
N GLU A 149 1.08 -8.47 -10.25
CA GLU A 149 -0.04 -9.30 -10.65
C GLU A 149 -1.04 -9.32 -9.50
N TRP A 150 -2.33 -9.18 -9.77
CA TRP A 150 -3.36 -9.20 -8.73
C TRP A 150 -4.70 -9.74 -9.22
N MET A 151 -5.49 -10.22 -8.28
CA MET A 151 -6.92 -10.50 -8.46
C MET A 151 -7.75 -9.35 -7.89
N THR A 152 -8.95 -9.14 -8.40
CA THR A 152 -9.83 -8.05 -7.94
C THR A 152 -11.16 -8.60 -7.49
N ALA A 153 -11.60 -8.25 -6.28
CA ALA A 153 -12.97 -8.50 -5.84
C ALA A 153 -13.61 -7.20 -5.34
N ASN A 154 -14.92 -7.12 -5.52
CA ASN A 154 -15.74 -6.03 -4.99
C ASN A 154 -16.75 -6.62 -4.02
N ALA A 155 -16.85 -6.05 -2.83
CA ALA A 155 -17.73 -6.58 -1.81
C ALA A 155 -19.19 -6.70 -2.29
N ASN A 156 -19.86 -7.74 -1.83
CA ASN A 156 -21.20 -8.19 -2.17
C ASN A 156 -21.41 -8.39 -3.69
N ASN A 157 -20.36 -8.78 -4.41
CA ASN A 157 -20.32 -8.82 -5.88
C ASN A 157 -20.81 -7.51 -6.51
N GLY A 158 -20.46 -6.37 -5.90
CA GLY A 158 -20.94 -5.06 -6.32
C GLY A 158 -20.31 -4.56 -7.62
N LYS A 159 -20.92 -3.52 -8.21
CA LYS A 159 -20.40 -2.81 -9.38
C LYS A 159 -19.20 -1.92 -9.03
N LYS A 160 -18.22 -1.84 -9.93
CA LYS A 160 -17.18 -0.79 -9.86
C LYS A 160 -17.76 0.51 -10.41
N LEU A 161 -18.11 1.42 -9.50
CA LEU A 161 -18.77 2.69 -9.83
C LEU A 161 -17.77 3.75 -10.30
N ARG A 162 -16.50 3.66 -9.89
CA ARG A 162 -15.44 4.63 -10.15
C ARG A 162 -14.10 3.96 -10.41
N ASN A 163 -13.30 4.57 -11.28
CA ASN A 163 -11.93 4.16 -11.60
C ASN A 163 -10.96 5.34 -11.37
N GLY A 164 -9.83 5.11 -10.72
CA GLY A 164 -8.77 6.13 -10.54
C GLY A 164 -9.03 7.16 -9.45
N MET A 165 -8.43 8.35 -9.54
CA MET A 165 -8.57 9.44 -8.55
C MET A 165 -9.60 10.51 -8.90
N ALA A 166 -10.08 10.52 -10.15
CA ALA A 166 -11.02 11.53 -10.61
C ALA A 166 -12.38 11.39 -9.91
N GLY A 167 -12.99 12.53 -9.59
CA GLY A 167 -14.39 12.59 -9.16
C GLY A 167 -15.34 12.32 -10.32
N PHE A 168 -16.64 12.32 -10.03
CA PHE A 168 -17.67 12.14 -11.04
C PHE A 168 -17.97 13.46 -11.76
N ALA A 169 -17.99 13.43 -13.09
CA ALA A 169 -18.33 14.57 -13.92
C ALA A 169 -19.78 14.53 -14.43
N GLY A 170 -20.29 15.69 -14.85
CA GLY A 170 -21.59 15.83 -15.52
C GLY A 170 -22.76 15.21 -14.75
N ASN A 171 -23.62 14.48 -15.46
CA ASN A 171 -24.80 13.84 -14.88
C ASN A 171 -24.47 12.75 -13.84
N LYS A 172 -23.29 12.14 -13.90
CA LYS A 172 -22.85 11.17 -12.89
C LYS A 172 -22.57 11.86 -11.57
N GLY A 173 -21.93 13.03 -11.58
CA GLY A 173 -21.71 13.85 -10.38
C GLY A 173 -23.02 14.30 -9.73
N LYS A 174 -23.99 14.75 -10.53
CA LYS A 174 -25.34 15.10 -10.02
C LYS A 174 -26.01 13.93 -9.31
N ARG A 175 -25.96 12.73 -9.90
CA ARG A 175 -26.57 11.52 -9.30
C ARG A 175 -25.91 11.10 -7.99
N VAL A 176 -24.61 11.33 -7.80
CA VAL A 176 -23.92 11.07 -6.53
C VAL A 176 -24.38 12.04 -5.45
N VAL A 177 -24.56 13.32 -5.80
CA VAL A 177 -25.11 14.32 -4.89
C VAL A 177 -26.52 13.95 -4.47
N THR A 178 -27.40 13.62 -5.43
CA THR A 178 -28.76 13.11 -5.14
C THR A 178 -28.73 11.89 -4.24
N PHE A 179 -27.81 10.94 -4.48
CA PHE A 179 -27.66 9.77 -3.61
C PHE A 179 -27.30 10.14 -2.17
N SER A 180 -26.39 11.10 -1.98
CA SER A 180 -26.05 11.62 -0.66
C SER A 180 -27.23 12.32 0.01
N GLU A 181 -28.06 13.05 -0.75
CA GLU A 181 -29.26 13.73 -0.26
C GLU A 181 -30.34 12.73 0.19
N ASP A 182 -30.67 11.76 -0.66
CA ASP A 182 -31.72 10.77 -0.42
C ASP A 182 -31.40 9.86 0.77
N THR A 183 -30.13 9.47 0.90
CA THR A 183 -29.68 8.62 2.02
C THR A 183 -29.26 9.40 3.26
N LYS A 184 -29.15 10.73 3.16
CA LYS A 184 -28.58 11.61 4.19
C LYS A 184 -27.20 11.12 4.67
N ALA A 185 -26.39 10.61 3.74
CA ALA A 185 -25.09 10.00 4.04
C ALA A 185 -23.99 10.58 3.15
N ILE A 186 -22.77 10.61 3.66
CA ILE A 186 -21.58 10.70 2.81
C ILE A 186 -21.49 9.39 2.02
N ILE A 187 -21.14 9.46 0.75
CA ILE A 187 -20.95 8.29 -0.12
C ILE A 187 -19.45 8.00 -0.21
N GLY A 188 -19.06 6.79 0.19
CA GLY A 188 -17.69 6.29 0.15
C GLY A 188 -17.47 5.32 -1.02
N PHE A 189 -16.40 5.56 -1.76
CA PHE A 189 -15.92 4.69 -2.84
C PHE A 189 -14.50 4.23 -2.51
N PHE A 190 -14.37 3.04 -1.95
CA PHE A 190 -13.10 2.48 -1.53
C PHE A 190 -12.51 1.62 -2.63
N GLU A 191 -11.27 1.90 -2.99
CA GLU A 191 -10.45 1.09 -3.89
C GLU A 191 -9.09 0.98 -3.22
N LEU A 192 -8.72 -0.25 -2.86
CA LEU A 192 -7.61 -0.56 -1.98
C LEU A 192 -6.78 -1.69 -2.57
N THR A 193 -5.51 -1.73 -2.22
CA THR A 193 -4.61 -2.84 -2.55
C THR A 193 -4.25 -3.56 -1.28
N LEU A 194 -4.41 -4.88 -1.27
CA LEU A 194 -3.82 -5.77 -0.29
C LEU A 194 -2.54 -6.34 -0.90
N ASP A 195 -1.40 -5.88 -0.40
CA ASP A 195 -0.10 -6.45 -0.71
C ASP A 195 0.25 -7.52 0.33
N PHE A 196 0.81 -8.64 -0.14
CA PHE A 196 1.21 -9.71 0.75
C PHE A 196 2.62 -9.49 1.31
N ALA A 197 3.43 -8.68 0.64
CA ALA A 197 4.81 -8.44 1.04
C ALA A 197 5.18 -6.96 1.00
N ASP A 198 5.98 -6.54 1.97
CA ASP A 198 6.69 -5.28 1.92
C ASP A 198 7.99 -5.47 1.14
N VAL A 199 8.05 -4.89 -0.07
CA VAL A 199 9.23 -4.95 -0.92
C VAL A 199 9.87 -3.58 -1.03
N MET A 200 11.10 -3.49 -0.54
CA MET A 200 11.90 -2.28 -0.56
C MET A 200 13.07 -2.44 -1.52
N VAL A 201 13.32 -1.41 -2.33
CA VAL A 201 14.56 -1.27 -3.09
C VAL A 201 15.00 0.17 -3.12
N ASN A 202 16.24 0.41 -2.72
CA ASN A 202 16.90 1.71 -2.74
C ASN A 202 18.23 1.62 -3.50
N LEU A 203 18.53 2.68 -4.24
CA LEU A 203 19.68 2.75 -5.13
C LEU A 203 20.39 4.11 -4.98
N ASP A 204 21.67 4.05 -4.63
CA ASP A 204 22.56 5.21 -4.65
C ASP A 204 23.60 5.07 -5.76
N ILE A 205 23.88 6.18 -6.45
CA ILE A 205 24.93 6.28 -7.48
C ILE A 205 25.82 7.46 -7.12
N LYS A 206 27.13 7.24 -7.15
CA LYS A 206 28.15 8.29 -7.00
C LYS A 206 29.28 8.09 -7.99
N THR A 207 29.59 9.12 -8.76
CA THR A 207 30.71 9.17 -9.68
C THR A 207 31.78 10.08 -9.11
N ARG A 208 32.97 9.51 -8.95
CA ARG A 208 34.18 10.28 -8.73
C ARG A 208 34.69 10.74 -10.08
N GLU A 209 34.77 12.06 -10.28
CA GLU A 209 35.31 12.66 -11.49
C GLU A 209 36.79 12.31 -11.68
N ARG A 210 37.21 12.24 -12.94
CA ARG A 210 38.62 12.08 -13.28
C ARG A 210 39.41 13.24 -12.69
N LYS A 211 40.48 12.92 -11.93
CA LYS A 211 41.40 13.94 -11.39
C LYS A 211 42.80 13.69 -11.94
N ASP A 212 43.30 14.63 -12.72
CA ASP A 212 44.72 14.69 -13.07
C ASP A 212 45.52 15.10 -11.81
N ILE A 213 46.58 14.36 -11.51
CA ILE A 213 47.48 14.66 -10.37
C ILE A 213 48.89 15.02 -10.83
N GLY A 214 49.11 15.20 -12.14
CA GLY A 214 50.39 15.58 -12.73
C GLY A 214 51.36 14.41 -12.89
N GLY A 215 52.38 14.59 -13.74
CA GLY A 215 53.45 13.60 -13.94
C GLY A 215 53.02 12.31 -14.65
N GLY A 216 51.92 12.34 -15.42
CA GLY A 216 51.38 11.17 -16.11
C GLY A 216 50.42 10.31 -15.27
N TRP A 217 50.22 10.67 -14.00
CA TRP A 217 49.31 9.97 -13.10
C TRP A 217 47.94 10.63 -13.05
N TYR A 218 46.88 9.83 -13.08
CA TYR A 218 45.50 10.30 -12.93
C TYR A 218 44.68 9.32 -12.09
N TYR A 219 43.70 9.85 -11.37
CA TYR A 219 42.61 9.02 -10.83
C TYR A 219 41.58 8.80 -11.93
N PRO A 220 41.27 7.54 -12.30
CA PRO A 220 40.23 7.28 -13.28
C PRO A 220 38.88 7.72 -12.74
N GLU A 221 37.98 8.07 -13.65
CA GLU A 221 36.58 8.26 -13.29
C GLU A 221 36.00 6.92 -12.82
N VAL A 222 35.42 6.89 -11.62
CA VAL A 222 34.84 5.67 -11.05
C VAL A 222 33.41 5.96 -10.62
N THR A 223 32.46 5.20 -11.17
CA THR A 223 31.07 5.20 -10.71
C THR A 223 30.84 4.04 -9.76
N THR A 224 30.40 4.35 -8.56
CA THR A 224 29.99 3.39 -7.52
C THR A 224 28.47 3.36 -7.42
N THR A 225 27.93 2.15 -7.26
CA THR A 225 26.49 1.92 -7.09
C THR A 225 26.26 1.11 -5.82
N LYS A 226 25.40 1.58 -4.93
CA LYS A 226 24.98 0.85 -3.72
C LYS A 226 23.51 0.48 -3.85
N TYR A 227 23.23 -0.81 -3.66
CA TYR A 227 21.89 -1.36 -3.67
C TYR A 227 21.54 -1.79 -2.24
N THR A 228 20.39 -1.37 -1.75
CA THR A 228 19.81 -1.89 -0.49
C THR A 228 18.39 -2.34 -0.77
N TRP A 229 18.02 -3.51 -0.27
CA TRP A 229 16.73 -4.11 -0.55
C TRP A 229 16.29 -4.99 0.62
N ALA A 230 14.98 -5.19 0.72
CA ALA A 230 14.37 -6.10 1.67
C ALA A 230 13.06 -6.63 1.09
N ILE A 231 12.72 -7.85 1.47
CA ILE A 231 11.40 -8.47 1.23
C ILE A 231 10.94 -9.00 2.58
N ASN A 232 9.86 -8.43 3.10
CA ASN A 232 9.26 -8.88 4.34
C ASN A 232 7.87 -9.47 4.03
N PRO A 233 7.56 -10.71 4.45
CA PRO A 233 6.24 -11.31 4.31
C PRO A 233 5.25 -10.70 5.32
N GLU A 234 4.93 -9.43 5.11
CA GLU A 234 4.01 -8.63 5.91
C GLU A 234 2.85 -8.15 5.04
N MET A 235 1.62 -8.49 5.42
CA MET A 235 0.44 -8.03 4.68
C MET A 235 0.15 -6.57 4.96
N ARG A 236 -0.11 -5.80 3.91
CA ARG A 236 -0.34 -4.36 4.01
C ARG A 236 -1.51 -3.93 3.15
N ILE A 237 -2.32 -3.01 3.65
CA ILE A 237 -3.36 -2.34 2.87
C ILE A 237 -2.92 -0.91 2.56
N GLY A 238 -2.95 -0.59 1.27
CA GLY A 238 -2.55 0.71 0.74
C GLY A 238 -3.49 1.21 -0.35
N ASN A 239 -3.17 2.39 -0.87
CA ASN A 239 -3.84 2.93 -2.05
C ASN A 239 -3.25 2.26 -3.32
N PRO A 240 -4.09 1.91 -4.32
CA PRO A 240 -3.62 1.43 -5.61
C PRO A 240 -2.91 2.51 -6.43
N ASP A 241 -2.13 2.08 -7.43
CA ASP A 241 -1.43 2.98 -8.36
C ASP A 241 -2.44 3.89 -9.10
N ASN A 242 -2.49 5.18 -8.73
CA ASN A 242 -3.38 6.22 -9.28
C ASN A 242 -4.86 6.13 -8.87
N ALA A 243 -5.18 5.45 -7.77
CA ALA A 243 -6.49 5.53 -7.12
C ALA A 243 -6.34 5.73 -5.61
N ALA A 244 -7.38 6.25 -4.99
CA ALA A 244 -7.48 6.42 -3.55
C ALA A 244 -8.97 6.32 -3.18
N PRO A 245 -9.32 5.93 -1.95
CA PRO A 245 -10.69 6.04 -1.48
C PRO A 245 -11.23 7.47 -1.67
N LEU A 246 -12.45 7.60 -2.16
CA LEU A 246 -13.10 8.88 -2.40
C LEU A 246 -14.34 9.01 -1.53
N LEU A 247 -14.49 10.16 -0.86
CA LEU A 247 -15.70 10.54 -0.16
C LEU A 247 -16.43 11.65 -0.94
N SER A 248 -17.75 11.56 -1.02
CA SER A 248 -18.59 12.56 -1.68
C SER A 248 -19.84 12.83 -0.84
N GLY A 249 -20.24 14.10 -0.72
CA GLY A 249 -21.43 14.50 0.02
C GLY A 249 -22.34 15.41 -0.80
N THR A 250 -23.34 16.00 -0.14
CA THR A 250 -24.34 16.88 -0.77
C THR A 250 -23.77 18.23 -1.24
N LYS A 251 -22.65 18.69 -0.65
CA LYS A 251 -22.03 19.98 -0.98
C LYS A 251 -20.50 19.88 -1.00
N GLY A 252 -19.90 20.58 -1.96
CA GLY A 252 -18.46 20.67 -2.12
C GLY A 252 -17.89 19.66 -3.11
N TRP A 253 -16.58 19.77 -3.36
CA TRP A 253 -15.86 18.83 -4.21
C TRP A 253 -15.64 17.50 -3.46
N PRO A 254 -15.72 16.35 -4.15
CA PRO A 254 -15.32 15.07 -3.58
C PRO A 254 -13.88 15.10 -3.05
N GLU A 255 -13.63 14.37 -1.97
CA GLU A 255 -12.32 14.34 -1.29
C GLU A 255 -11.70 12.95 -1.38
N ASN A 256 -10.45 12.89 -1.85
CA ASN A 256 -9.67 11.65 -1.84
C ASN A 256 -9.00 11.47 -0.47
N ILE A 257 -9.14 10.29 0.12
CA ILE A 257 -8.45 9.90 1.35
C ILE A 257 -7.11 9.28 0.97
N MET A 258 -6.07 10.09 1.05
CA MET A 258 -4.71 9.66 0.72
C MET A 258 -4.08 8.95 1.91
N MET A 259 -3.14 8.04 1.63
CA MET A 259 -2.32 7.39 2.65
C MET A 259 -0.86 7.81 2.45
N TRP A 260 -0.18 8.17 3.54
CA TRP A 260 1.25 8.47 3.56
C TRP A 260 2.09 7.20 3.57
N ASN A 261 1.56 6.11 4.13
CA ASN A 261 2.18 4.81 4.19
C ASN A 261 1.09 3.73 4.22
N ASP A 262 1.43 2.52 3.78
CA ASP A 262 0.53 1.39 3.88
C ASP A 262 0.35 0.94 5.33
N ILE A 263 -0.86 0.53 5.65
CA ILE A 263 -1.28 0.01 6.96
C ILE A 263 -0.89 -1.45 7.04
N ALA A 264 -0.05 -1.80 8.01
CA ALA A 264 0.54 -3.12 8.12
C ALA A 264 -0.24 -4.01 9.09
N SER A 265 -0.33 -5.30 8.77
CA SER A 265 -0.81 -6.34 9.66
C SER A 265 0.36 -7.21 10.08
N THR A 266 0.56 -7.35 11.39
CA THR A 266 1.63 -8.18 11.96
C THR A 266 1.27 -9.67 12.01
N THR A 267 0.18 -10.07 11.36
CA THR A 267 -0.30 -11.46 11.39
C THR A 267 0.61 -12.33 10.53
N PRO A 268 1.32 -13.32 11.11
CA PRO A 268 2.17 -14.21 10.34
C PRO A 268 1.30 -15.10 9.46
N TYR A 269 1.72 -15.29 8.20
CA TYR A 269 1.01 -16.14 7.24
C TYR A 269 1.93 -17.03 6.40
N HIS A 270 3.20 -16.64 6.21
CA HIS A 270 4.14 -17.39 5.38
C HIS A 270 4.74 -18.58 6.13
N ASP A 271 5.12 -19.60 5.37
CA ASP A 271 5.79 -20.81 5.85
C ASP A 271 7.25 -20.86 5.43
N VAL A 272 7.52 -20.51 4.17
CA VAL A 272 8.86 -20.51 3.58
C VAL A 272 9.03 -19.26 2.74
N MET A 273 10.23 -18.69 2.78
CA MET A 273 10.66 -17.63 1.88
C MET A 273 11.99 -18.03 1.24
N SER A 274 12.04 -18.11 -0.09
CA SER A 274 13.23 -18.56 -0.81
C SER A 274 13.38 -17.87 -2.17
N GLU A 275 14.62 -17.69 -2.60
CA GLU A 275 14.91 -17.23 -3.95
C GLU A 275 14.54 -18.29 -4.99
N ASP A 276 13.94 -17.86 -6.10
CA ASP A 276 13.57 -18.71 -7.22
C ASP A 276 14.14 -18.18 -8.55
N MET A 277 15.22 -18.82 -8.99
CA MET A 277 15.88 -18.51 -10.26
C MET A 277 15.03 -18.85 -11.49
N SER A 278 14.05 -19.74 -11.39
CA SER A 278 13.23 -20.16 -12.53
C SER A 278 12.29 -19.04 -13.01
N LYS A 279 11.90 -18.14 -12.10
CA LYS A 279 11.07 -16.95 -12.39
C LYS A 279 11.89 -15.73 -12.79
N ALA A 280 13.23 -15.82 -12.81
CA ALA A 280 14.08 -14.73 -13.26
C ALA A 280 13.84 -14.45 -14.76
N ARG A 281 13.74 -13.17 -15.14
CA ARG A 281 13.52 -12.79 -16.54
C ARG A 281 14.69 -13.26 -17.40
N SER A 282 14.38 -13.79 -18.58
CA SER A 282 15.34 -14.33 -19.55
C SER A 282 15.20 -13.66 -20.93
N GLY A 283 16.18 -13.88 -21.81
CA GLY A 283 16.15 -13.37 -23.19
C GLY A 283 16.17 -11.84 -23.32
N LEU A 284 15.47 -11.32 -24.33
CA LEU A 284 15.39 -9.87 -24.65
C LEU A 284 14.88 -9.03 -23.47
N ALA A 285 14.02 -9.59 -22.62
CA ALA A 285 13.51 -8.91 -21.43
C ALA A 285 14.61 -8.54 -20.42
N LYS A 286 15.72 -9.29 -20.41
CA LYS A 286 16.92 -9.03 -19.60
C LYS A 286 17.84 -7.96 -20.24
N GLN A 287 17.76 -7.77 -21.55
CA GLN A 287 18.57 -6.78 -22.27
C GLN A 287 18.05 -5.34 -22.10
N PHE A 288 16.73 -5.19 -21.91
CA PHE A 288 16.10 -3.91 -21.54
C PHE A 288 16.01 -3.71 -20.01
N ALA A 289 16.73 -4.50 -19.22
CA ALA A 289 16.55 -4.57 -17.78
C ALA A 289 17.30 -3.49 -16.99
N PHE A 290 16.89 -3.34 -15.73
CA PHE A 290 17.58 -2.58 -14.71
C PHE A 290 19.02 -3.10 -14.57
N ARG A 291 19.99 -2.21 -14.32
CA ARG A 291 21.41 -2.59 -14.13
C ARG A 291 21.58 -3.68 -13.06
N LYS A 292 20.71 -3.71 -12.05
CA LYS A 292 20.59 -4.79 -11.08
C LYS A 292 19.15 -5.31 -11.04
N GLU A 293 18.96 -6.58 -11.33
CA GLU A 293 17.72 -7.30 -11.09
C GLU A 293 18.04 -8.44 -10.12
N LEU A 294 17.30 -8.53 -9.02
CA LEU A 294 17.46 -9.60 -8.04
C LEU A 294 16.67 -10.83 -8.46
N THR A 295 17.12 -12.00 -7.99
CA THR A 295 16.35 -13.23 -8.07
C THR A 295 14.97 -12.99 -7.44
N PRO A 296 13.86 -13.31 -8.13
CA PRO A 296 12.55 -13.24 -7.51
C PRO A 296 12.49 -14.10 -6.25
N VAL A 297 11.76 -13.63 -5.24
CA VAL A 297 11.55 -14.39 -4.00
C VAL A 297 10.15 -14.96 -3.97
N MET A 298 10.07 -16.26 -3.78
CA MET A 298 8.85 -16.99 -3.52
C MET A 298 8.50 -16.87 -2.04
N ILE A 299 7.24 -16.56 -1.74
CA ILE A 299 6.67 -16.61 -0.39
C ILE A 299 5.60 -17.69 -0.39
N GLN A 300 5.91 -18.83 0.22
CA GLN A 300 5.01 -19.98 0.30
C GLN A 300 4.07 -19.87 1.50
N THR A 301 2.82 -20.25 1.31
CA THR A 301 1.79 -20.31 2.36
C THR A 301 0.72 -21.36 2.04
N THR A 302 -0.32 -21.43 2.87
CA THR A 302 -1.58 -22.12 2.61
C THR A 302 -2.69 -21.10 2.42
N ARG A 303 -3.75 -21.44 1.68
CA ARG A 303 -4.90 -20.55 1.48
C ARG A 303 -5.53 -20.15 2.81
N ALA A 304 -5.66 -21.09 3.74
CA ALA A 304 -6.22 -20.83 5.06
C ALA A 304 -5.44 -19.75 5.84
N LYS A 305 -4.10 -19.83 5.87
CA LYS A 305 -3.25 -18.82 6.52
C LYS A 305 -3.36 -17.47 5.84
N TYR A 306 -3.34 -17.45 4.51
CA TYR A 306 -3.50 -16.23 3.73
C TYR A 306 -4.85 -15.55 4.00
N ILE A 307 -5.96 -16.29 3.94
CA ILE A 307 -7.31 -15.73 4.17
C ILE A 307 -7.42 -15.13 5.58
N VAL A 308 -6.90 -15.81 6.60
CA VAL A 308 -6.90 -15.31 7.98
C VAL A 308 -6.11 -14.01 8.10
N ALA A 309 -4.88 -13.97 7.55
CA ALA A 309 -4.05 -12.78 7.61
C ALA A 309 -4.61 -11.61 6.78
N ALA A 310 -5.23 -11.92 5.64
CA ALA A 310 -5.83 -10.93 4.76
C ALA A 310 -7.07 -10.29 5.42
N LYS A 311 -7.95 -11.10 6.02
CA LYS A 311 -9.05 -10.61 6.86
C LYS A 311 -8.52 -9.73 7.98
N LYS A 312 -7.43 -10.14 8.65
CA LYS A 312 -6.84 -9.35 9.73
C LYS A 312 -6.28 -8.01 9.24
N ALA A 313 -5.64 -7.97 8.07
CA ALA A 313 -5.20 -6.71 7.45
C ALA A 313 -6.38 -5.78 7.15
N CYS A 314 -7.48 -6.31 6.63
CA CYS A 314 -8.73 -5.57 6.43
C CYS A 314 -9.28 -4.99 7.74
N GLU A 315 -9.23 -5.75 8.84
CA GLU A 315 -9.64 -5.27 10.16
C GLU A 315 -8.77 -4.10 10.65
N VAL A 316 -7.44 -4.22 10.55
CA VAL A 316 -6.50 -3.18 10.99
C VAL A 316 -6.73 -1.90 10.18
N TYR A 317 -6.95 -2.02 8.87
CA TYR A 317 -7.32 -0.87 8.03
C TYR A 317 -8.65 -0.23 8.47
N ALA A 318 -9.71 -1.03 8.65
CA ALA A 318 -11.02 -0.53 9.07
C ALA A 318 -10.93 0.20 10.41
N ASP A 319 -10.22 -0.38 11.37
CA ASP A 319 -10.03 0.18 12.71
C ASP A 319 -9.24 1.50 12.63
N ALA A 320 -8.15 1.53 11.85
CA ALA A 320 -7.36 2.73 11.63
C ALA A 320 -8.16 3.85 10.94
N PHE A 321 -8.98 3.51 9.94
CA PHE A 321 -9.84 4.48 9.24
C PHE A 321 -10.89 5.07 10.19
N VAL A 322 -11.57 4.22 10.97
CA VAL A 322 -12.58 4.67 11.93
C VAL A 322 -11.96 5.53 13.03
N GLU A 323 -10.81 5.12 13.59
CA GLU A 323 -10.09 5.94 14.57
C GLU A 323 -9.71 7.30 13.97
N MET A 324 -9.20 7.32 12.73
CA MET A 324 -8.92 8.56 12.02
C MET A 324 -10.18 9.44 11.93
N CYS A 325 -11.32 8.90 11.54
CA CYS A 325 -12.55 9.67 11.44
C CYS A 325 -13.01 10.20 12.81
N GLN A 326 -12.97 9.37 13.85
CA GLN A 326 -13.35 9.79 15.21
C GLN A 326 -12.52 10.96 15.72
N ARG A 327 -11.21 10.97 15.45
CA ARG A 327 -10.31 12.05 15.88
C ARG A 327 -10.54 13.36 15.13
N ASN A 328 -11.04 13.28 13.90
CA ASN A 328 -11.20 14.44 13.01
C ASN A 328 -12.66 14.91 12.87
N ARG A 329 -13.62 14.18 13.44
CA ARG A 329 -15.03 14.60 13.56
C ARG A 329 -15.18 15.72 14.59
N LYS A 330 -15.94 16.75 14.23
CA LYS A 330 -16.42 17.73 15.21
C LYS A 330 -17.62 17.07 15.92
N LYS A 331 -17.52 16.88 17.23
CA LYS A 331 -18.67 16.46 18.03
C LYS A 331 -19.66 17.60 18.17
#